data_AF-A0A7M5X4C0-F1
#
_entry.id   AF-A0A7M5X4C0-F1
#
_cell.length_a   1.000
_cell.length_b   1.000
_cell.length_c   1.000
_cell.angle_alpha   90.00
_cell.angle_beta   90.00
_cell.angle_gamma   90.00
#
_symmetry.space_group_name_H-M   'P 1'
#
loop_
_entity.id
_entity.type
_entity.pdbx_description
1 polymer ?
#
loop_
_entity_poly.entity_id
_entity_poly.type
_entity_poly.pdbx_seq_one_letter_code
_entity_poly.pdbx_strand_id
1 'polypeptide(L)'
;AISNIYYGRDTLCVFPTAFGKSLIYQCLPKLFKSMDDSLYDNPTVIVLSPLVSLITNQVSEAGKLDYLGLNACALDLKEHSRIVDGKFNLIFGTPESWLNNSKWRDFVSSNFMVNNLACIVVDEVHKVSWGESTKGSKAFRETFSRIGELRSTCRQNVPVLALSATIDLDLTQLVIG
;
A
#
# COMPACT_ATOMS: atom_id res chain seq x y z
N ALA A 1 -0.88 -5.41 -14.58
CA ALA A 1 -0.79 -4.78 -13.25
C ALA A 1 -0.93 -3.27 -13.35
N ILE A 2 0.12 -2.55 -13.77
CA ILE A 2 0.17 -1.08 -13.79
C ILE A 2 -1.03 -0.45 -14.52
N SER A 3 -1.38 -0.93 -15.72
CA SER A 3 -2.55 -0.41 -16.46
C SER A 3 -3.88 -0.56 -15.68
N ASN A 4 -4.07 -1.66 -14.93
CA ASN A 4 -5.29 -1.82 -14.12
C ASN A 4 -5.33 -0.82 -12.97
N ILE A 5 -4.21 -0.66 -12.27
CA ILE A 5 -4.06 0.30 -11.17
C ILE A 5 -4.32 1.72 -11.68
N TYR A 6 -3.77 2.08 -12.84
CA TYR A 6 -4.00 3.39 -13.46
C TYR A 6 -5.48 3.68 -13.70
N TYR A 7 -6.24 2.69 -14.19
CA TYR A 7 -7.69 2.81 -14.37
C TYR A 7 -8.51 2.65 -13.07
N GLY A 8 -7.88 2.71 -11.90
CA GLY A 8 -8.55 2.60 -10.60
C GLY A 8 -9.09 1.20 -10.29
N ARG A 9 -8.60 0.15 -10.98
CA ARG A 9 -9.05 -1.23 -10.78
C ARG A 9 -8.19 -1.97 -9.78
N ASP A 10 -8.86 -2.59 -8.81
CA ASP A 10 -8.22 -3.47 -7.84
C ASP A 10 -7.54 -4.64 -8.57
N THR A 11 -6.33 -4.98 -8.14
CA THR A 11 -5.45 -5.90 -8.88
C THR A 11 -4.71 -6.85 -7.94
N LEU A 12 -4.85 -8.15 -8.16
CA LEU A 12 -4.01 -9.18 -7.56
C LEU A 12 -2.87 -9.56 -8.50
N CYS A 13 -1.65 -9.45 -8.00
CA CYS A 13 -0.44 -9.85 -8.71
C CYS A 13 0.24 -10.99 -7.95
N VAL A 14 0.34 -12.14 -8.62
CA VAL A 14 1.07 -13.30 -8.10
C VAL A 14 2.37 -13.43 -8.90
N PHE A 15 3.49 -13.26 -8.22
CA PHE A 15 4.81 -13.48 -8.80
C PHE A 15 5.67 -14.29 -7.83
N PRO A 16 6.51 -15.22 -8.32
CA PRO A 16 7.46 -15.92 -7.47
C PRO A 16 8.34 -14.94 -6.67
N THR A 17 8.84 -15.39 -5.52
CA THR A 17 9.78 -14.60 -4.72
C THR A 17 11.00 -14.21 -5.57
N ALA A 18 11.55 -13.01 -5.34
CA ALA A 18 12.67 -12.42 -6.09
C ALA A 18 12.38 -11.91 -7.53
N PHE A 19 11.15 -11.96 -8.04
CA PHE A 19 10.79 -11.39 -9.35
C PHE A 19 10.58 -9.86 -9.37
N GLY A 20 11.07 -9.12 -8.36
CA GLY A 20 10.97 -7.66 -8.37
C GLY A 20 9.56 -7.09 -8.16
N LYS A 21 8.70 -7.79 -7.42
CA LYS A 21 7.33 -7.34 -7.09
C LYS A 21 7.27 -5.91 -6.55
N SER A 22 8.27 -5.51 -5.77
CA SER A 22 8.34 -4.18 -5.18
C SER A 22 8.42 -3.06 -6.21
N LEU A 23 9.05 -3.32 -7.37
CA LEU A 23 9.17 -2.33 -8.44
C LEU A 23 7.81 -1.86 -8.96
N ILE A 24 6.80 -2.74 -8.91
CA ILE A 24 5.45 -2.43 -9.39
C ILE A 24 4.85 -1.28 -8.59
N TYR A 25 4.97 -1.29 -7.26
CA TYR A 25 4.44 -0.18 -6.46
C TYR A 25 5.43 0.97 -6.30
N GLN A 26 6.74 0.70 -6.33
CA GLN A 26 7.76 1.74 -6.20
C GLN A 26 7.73 2.74 -7.36
N CYS A 27 7.33 2.31 -8.57
CA CYS A 27 7.24 3.21 -9.72
C CYS A 27 5.92 4.00 -9.80
N LEU A 28 4.88 3.59 -9.06
CA LEU A 28 3.56 4.23 -9.13
C LEU A 28 3.61 5.73 -8.85
N PRO A 29 4.30 6.24 -7.81
CA PRO A 29 4.30 7.67 -7.55
C PRO A 29 4.78 8.51 -8.74
N LYS A 30 5.83 8.06 -9.44
CA LYS A 30 6.31 8.76 -10.64
C LYS A 30 5.36 8.62 -11.82
N LEU A 31 4.79 7.43 -12.01
CA LEU A 31 3.82 7.18 -13.07
C LEU A 31 2.60 8.11 -12.93
N PHE A 32 2.00 8.16 -11.74
CA PHE A 32 0.85 9.02 -11.45
C PHE A 32 1.20 10.50 -11.59
N LYS A 33 2.38 10.93 -11.12
CA LYS A 33 2.85 12.31 -11.32
C LYS A 33 3.01 12.65 -12.81
N SER A 34 3.56 11.74 -13.62
CA SER A 34 3.79 11.99 -15.05
C SER A 34 2.53 11.97 -15.91
N MET A 35 1.54 11.15 -15.54
CA MET A 35 0.32 10.96 -16.34
C MET A 35 -0.76 11.97 -15.99
N ASP A 36 -0.85 12.38 -14.72
CA ASP A 36 -1.89 13.27 -14.20
C ASP A 36 -1.30 14.32 -13.25
N ASP A 37 -0.35 15.12 -13.75
CA ASP A 37 0.41 16.12 -12.97
C ASP A 37 -0.49 17.18 -12.29
N SER A 38 -1.65 17.48 -12.90
CA SER A 38 -2.64 18.41 -12.34
C SER A 38 -3.50 17.81 -11.22
N LEU A 39 -3.58 16.48 -11.14
CA LEU A 39 -4.41 15.77 -10.16
C LEU A 39 -3.64 15.49 -8.87
N TYR A 40 -2.34 15.23 -8.98
CA TYR A 40 -1.49 14.85 -7.86
C TYR A 40 -0.32 15.82 -7.70
N ASP A 41 -0.25 16.51 -6.57
CA ASP A 41 0.90 17.37 -6.26
C ASP A 41 2.12 16.51 -5.87
N ASN A 42 1.92 15.57 -4.94
CA ASN A 42 2.92 14.61 -4.54
C ASN A 42 2.30 13.22 -4.31
N PRO A 43 2.17 12.39 -5.37
CA PRO A 43 1.55 11.08 -5.24
C PRO A 43 2.18 10.21 -4.15
N THR A 44 1.33 9.64 -3.31
CA THR A 44 1.70 8.79 -2.18
C THR A 44 1.09 7.40 -2.36
N VAL A 45 1.84 6.37 -2.02
CA VAL A 45 1.41 4.98 -1.98
C VAL A 45 1.58 4.46 -0.56
N ILE A 46 0.51 3.90 -0.03
CA ILE A 46 0.51 3.22 1.27
C ILE A 46 0.87 1.76 1.03
N VAL A 47 1.85 1.24 1.76
CA VAL A 47 2.27 -0.16 1.69
C VAL A 47 2.01 -0.84 3.04
N LEU A 48 1.12 -1.83 3.01
CA LEU A 48 0.75 -2.67 4.14
C LEU A 48 1.61 -3.94 4.09
N SER A 49 2.48 -4.12 5.08
CA SER A 49 3.43 -5.24 5.14
C SER A 49 3.29 -5.99 6.47
N PRO A 50 3.28 -7.34 6.47
CA PRO A 50 2.89 -8.13 7.66
C PRO A 50 3.91 -8.10 8.79
N LEU A 51 5.19 -7.80 8.51
CA LEU A 51 6.25 -7.89 9.50
C LEU A 51 7.11 -6.62 9.50
N VAL A 52 7.40 -6.09 10.68
CA VAL A 52 8.29 -4.93 10.86
C VAL A 52 9.68 -5.20 10.28
N SER A 53 10.19 -6.44 10.41
CA SER A 53 11.47 -6.83 9.81
C SER A 53 11.49 -6.74 8.29
N LEU A 54 10.35 -6.98 7.62
CA LEU A 54 10.22 -6.79 6.17
C LEU A 54 10.16 -5.30 5.82
N ILE A 55 9.44 -4.51 6.61
CA ILE A 55 9.31 -3.06 6.42
C ILE A 55 10.68 -2.38 6.41
N THR A 56 11.55 -2.68 7.37
CA THR A 56 12.90 -2.09 7.42
C THR A 56 13.68 -2.34 6.14
N ASN A 57 13.63 -3.58 5.62
CA ASN A 57 14.28 -3.93 4.36
C ASN A 57 13.64 -3.22 3.17
N GLN A 58 12.31 -3.18 3.10
CA GLN A 58 11.56 -2.51 2.02
C GLN A 58 11.83 -1.00 1.97
N VAL A 59 11.91 -0.34 3.12
CA VAL A 59 12.25 1.09 3.24
C VAL A 59 13.70 1.32 2.80
N SER A 60 14.64 0.46 3.21
CA SER A 60 16.04 0.56 2.79
C SER A 60 16.19 0.40 1.26
N GLU A 61 15.52 -0.60 0.67
CA GLU A 61 15.54 -0.80 -0.78
C GLU A 61 14.87 0.35 -1.54
N ALA A 62 13.72 0.85 -1.05
CA ALA A 62 13.06 2.00 -1.65
C ALA A 62 13.87 3.29 -1.51
N GLY A 63 14.61 3.46 -0.41
CA GLY A 63 15.51 4.60 -0.20
C GLY A 63 16.65 4.67 -1.21
N LYS A 64 17.03 3.54 -1.83
CA LYS A 64 17.98 3.55 -2.96
C LYS A 64 17.43 4.30 -4.18
N LEU A 65 16.13 4.58 -4.25
CA LEU A 65 15.48 5.32 -5.33
C LEU A 65 15.42 6.83 -5.05
N ASP A 66 16.04 7.32 -3.97
CA ASP A 66 16.05 8.75 -3.65
C ASP A 66 16.69 9.62 -4.75
N TYR A 67 17.66 9.08 -5.51
CA TYR A 67 18.23 9.76 -6.67
C TYR A 67 17.21 10.00 -7.80
N LEU A 68 16.09 9.26 -7.80
CA LEU A 68 14.95 9.49 -8.70
C LEU A 68 13.94 10.48 -8.09
N GLY A 69 14.20 11.01 -6.89
CA GLY A 69 13.29 11.83 -6.10
C GLY A 69 12.09 11.05 -5.59
N LEU A 70 12.31 9.82 -5.12
CA LEU A 70 11.31 8.98 -4.46
C LEU A 70 11.71 8.78 -2.99
N ASN A 71 10.89 9.31 -2.09
CA ASN A 71 11.13 9.20 -0.65
C ASN A 71 10.29 8.08 -0.03
N ALA A 72 10.91 7.30 0.86
CA ALA A 72 10.27 6.19 1.55
C ALA A 72 10.47 6.27 3.07
N CYS A 73 9.46 5.88 3.84
CA CYS A 73 9.56 5.75 5.30
C CYS A 73 8.70 4.63 5.84
N ALA A 74 9.05 4.14 7.03
CA ALA A 74 8.12 3.38 7.85
C ALA A 74 7.22 4.34 8.65
N LEU A 75 6.01 3.91 8.99
CA LEU A 75 5.19 4.58 9.98
C LEU A 75 5.90 4.53 11.33
N ASP A 76 6.39 5.70 11.76
CA ASP A 76 6.97 5.93 13.06
C ASP A 76 6.46 7.28 13.57
N LEU A 77 6.13 7.35 14.86
CA LEU A 77 5.74 8.60 15.51
C LEU A 77 6.85 9.65 15.45
N LYS A 78 8.13 9.24 15.36
CA LYS A 78 9.26 10.15 15.19
C LYS A 78 9.23 10.88 13.84
N GLU A 79 8.74 10.22 12.79
CA GLU A 79 8.64 10.76 11.44
C GLU A 79 7.26 11.42 11.17
N HIS A 80 6.39 11.48 12.19
CA HIS A 80 5.00 11.91 12.04
C HIS A 80 4.83 13.27 11.37
N SER A 81 5.59 14.29 11.77
CA SER A 81 5.51 15.61 11.14
C SER A 81 5.86 15.53 9.65
N ARG A 82 6.96 14.87 9.29
CA ARG A 82 7.40 14.71 7.89
C ARG A 82 6.41 13.90 7.06
N ILE A 83 5.78 12.89 7.65
CA ILE A 83 4.72 12.09 7.00
C ILE A 83 3.51 12.97 6.71
N VAL A 84 3.01 13.70 7.71
CA VAL A 84 1.84 14.58 7.57
C VAL A 84 2.11 15.75 6.63
N ASP A 85 3.34 16.26 6.61
CA ASP A 85 3.81 17.29 5.67
C ASP A 85 3.99 16.78 4.23
N GLY A 86 3.66 15.50 3.99
CA GLY A 86 3.67 14.92 2.66
C GLY A 86 5.07 14.75 2.07
N LYS A 87 6.10 14.51 2.90
CA LYS A 87 7.50 14.38 2.43
C LYS A 87 7.84 13.02 1.83
N PHE A 88 6.93 12.05 1.87
CA PHE A 88 7.17 10.68 1.44
C PHE A 88 6.19 10.23 0.36
N ASN A 89 6.71 9.49 -0.62
CA ASN A 89 5.94 8.88 -1.70
C ASN A 89 5.55 7.44 -1.37
N LEU A 90 6.35 6.76 -0.55
CA LEU A 90 6.13 5.38 -0.13
C LEU A 90 6.09 5.32 1.40
N ILE A 91 4.92 5.00 1.96
CA ILE A 91 4.76 4.93 3.42
C ILE A 91 4.42 3.50 3.78
N PHE A 92 5.34 2.85 4.49
CA PHE A 92 5.24 1.45 4.88
C PHE A 92 4.70 1.34 6.30
N GLY A 93 3.79 0.40 6.55
CA GLY A 93 3.31 0.13 7.89
C GLY A 93 2.70 -1.25 7.98
N THR A 94 2.63 -1.79 9.19
CA THR A 94 1.78 -2.96 9.41
C THR A 94 0.32 -2.52 9.32
N PRO A 95 -0.62 -3.39 8.90
CA PRO A 95 -2.01 -2.97 8.87
C PRO A 95 -2.54 -2.59 10.27
N GLU A 96 -1.93 -3.05 11.37
CA GLU A 96 -2.31 -2.66 12.74
C GLU A 96 -1.98 -1.20 12.97
N SER A 97 -0.80 -0.79 12.49
CA SER A 97 -0.34 0.57 12.59
C SER A 97 -1.29 1.52 11.86
N TRP A 98 -1.76 1.15 10.66
CA TRP A 98 -2.69 1.96 9.88
C TRP A 98 -4.11 1.99 10.45
N LEU A 99 -4.61 0.87 10.94
CA LEU A 99 -6.03 0.71 11.30
C LEU A 99 -6.35 0.99 12.78
N ASN A 100 -5.39 0.79 13.68
CA ASN A 100 -5.62 0.90 15.13
C ASN A 100 -5.09 2.22 15.71
N ASN A 101 -4.32 3.00 14.96
CA ASN A 101 -3.78 4.28 15.41
C ASN A 101 -4.60 5.44 14.84
N SER A 102 -5.31 6.17 15.70
CA SER A 102 -6.17 7.29 15.29
C SER A 102 -5.42 8.35 14.48
N LYS A 103 -4.17 8.67 14.83
CA LYS A 103 -3.37 9.68 14.12
C LYS A 103 -3.14 9.33 12.65
N TRP A 104 -2.88 8.06 12.36
CA TRP A 104 -2.67 7.61 10.99
C TRP A 104 -3.97 7.53 10.21
N ARG A 105 -5.09 7.20 10.86
CA ARG A 105 -6.42 7.27 10.25
C ARG A 105 -6.82 8.70 9.90
N ASP A 106 -6.54 9.64 10.79
CA ASP A 106 -6.76 11.06 10.57
C ASP A 106 -5.89 11.58 9.41
N PHE A 107 -4.63 11.14 9.35
CA PHE A 107 -3.73 11.45 8.23
C PHE A 107 -4.25 10.91 6.90
N VAL A 108 -4.69 9.65 6.84
CA VAL A 108 -5.26 9.05 5.60
C VAL A 108 -6.53 9.78 5.16
N SER A 109 -7.32 10.28 6.11
CA SER A 109 -8.54 11.05 5.85
C SER A 109 -8.28 12.54 5.58
N SER A 110 -7.03 12.99 5.67
CA SER A 110 -6.68 14.40 5.47
C SER A 110 -6.84 14.83 4.01
N ASN A 111 -7.08 16.12 3.79
CA ASN A 111 -7.14 16.69 2.44
C ASN A 111 -5.86 16.41 1.62
N PHE A 112 -4.70 16.33 2.28
CA PHE A 112 -3.46 15.96 1.61
C PHE A 112 -3.58 14.55 1.02
N MET A 113 -3.91 13.55 1.84
CA MET A 113 -4.00 12.15 1.38
C MET A 113 -5.16 11.91 0.43
N VAL A 114 -6.32 12.55 0.63
CA VAL A 114 -7.46 12.43 -0.30
C VAL A 114 -7.09 12.88 -1.72
N ASN A 115 -6.24 13.90 -1.86
CA ASN A 115 -5.79 14.39 -3.16
C ASN A 115 -4.53 13.68 -3.68
N ASN A 116 -3.72 13.08 -2.80
CA ASN A 116 -2.41 12.54 -3.18
C ASN A 116 -2.30 11.01 -3.13
N LEU A 117 -3.25 10.29 -2.54
CA LEU A 117 -3.18 8.83 -2.44
C LEU A 117 -3.41 8.19 -3.81
N ALA A 118 -2.36 7.58 -4.36
CA ALA A 118 -2.35 6.97 -5.67
C ALA A 118 -2.75 5.48 -5.63
N CYS A 119 -2.34 4.76 -4.58
CA CYS A 119 -2.62 3.33 -4.46
C CYS A 119 -2.45 2.85 -3.01
N ILE A 120 -3.23 1.83 -2.62
CA ILE A 120 -3.01 1.06 -1.40
C ILE A 120 -2.45 -0.30 -1.80
N VAL A 121 -1.31 -0.67 -1.25
CA VAL A 121 -0.61 -1.91 -1.55
C VAL A 121 -0.68 -2.83 -0.35
N VAL A 122 -1.00 -4.09 -0.57
CA VAL A 122 -0.90 -5.17 0.41
C VAL A 122 0.20 -6.10 -0.05
N ASP A 123 1.34 -6.08 0.62
CA ASP A 123 2.47 -6.95 0.28
C ASP A 123 2.44 -8.25 1.09
N GLU A 124 3.00 -9.31 0.50
CA GLU A 124 3.08 -10.64 1.10
C GLU A 124 1.73 -11.12 1.64
N VAL A 125 0.66 -10.91 0.86
CA VAL A 125 -0.74 -11.20 1.24
C VAL A 125 -0.93 -12.59 1.87
N HIS A 126 -0.20 -13.59 1.36
CA HIS A 126 -0.21 -14.96 1.87
C HIS A 126 0.31 -15.12 3.32
N LYS A 127 1.03 -14.14 3.87
CA LYS A 127 1.56 -14.11 5.25
C LYS A 127 0.70 -13.30 6.20
N VAL A 128 -0.33 -12.64 5.71
CA VAL A 128 -1.13 -11.70 6.48
C VAL A 128 -2.15 -12.49 7.32
N SER A 129 -1.81 -12.81 8.57
CA SER A 129 -2.72 -13.45 9.53
C SER A 129 -3.36 -12.42 10.45
N TRP A 130 -4.59 -12.02 10.17
CA TRP A 130 -5.38 -11.17 11.05
C TRP A 130 -6.29 -12.04 11.89
N GLY A 131 -6.08 -12.03 13.22
CA GLY A 131 -7.01 -12.59 14.21
C GLY A 131 -7.41 -14.06 13.99
N GLU A 132 -6.61 -15.01 14.49
CA GLU A 132 -7.01 -16.41 14.69
C GLU A 132 -7.81 -17.09 13.55
N SER A 133 -7.11 -17.54 12.51
CA SER A 133 -7.34 -18.89 11.97
C SER A 133 -6.25 -19.29 11.01
N THR A 134 -5.69 -20.45 11.28
CA THR A 134 -4.74 -21.26 10.49
C THR A 134 -5.34 -21.77 9.16
N LYS A 135 -6.15 -20.97 8.47
CA LYS A 135 -6.70 -21.21 7.13
C LYS A 135 -6.62 -19.93 6.34
N GLY A 136 -5.68 -19.85 5.38
CA GLY A 136 -5.24 -18.62 4.71
C GLY A 136 -6.36 -17.74 4.13
N SER A 137 -7.49 -18.33 3.71
CA SER A 137 -8.59 -17.57 3.10
C SER A 137 -9.44 -16.75 4.07
N LYS A 138 -9.63 -17.21 5.32
CA LYS A 138 -10.42 -16.44 6.31
C LYS A 138 -9.67 -15.21 6.81
N ALA A 139 -8.38 -15.38 7.12
CA ALA A 139 -7.51 -14.29 7.54
C ALA A 139 -7.36 -13.21 6.45
N PHE A 140 -7.26 -13.62 5.17
CA PHE A 140 -7.22 -12.66 4.06
C PHE A 140 -8.52 -11.86 3.91
N ARG A 141 -9.69 -12.52 3.99
CA ARG A 141 -11.00 -11.83 3.92
C ARG A 141 -11.15 -10.77 5.01
N GLU A 142 -10.75 -11.11 6.23
CA GLU A 142 -10.79 -10.19 7.36
C GLU A 142 -9.86 -8.99 7.12
N THR A 143 -8.64 -9.26 6.64
CA THR A 143 -7.69 -8.20 6.25
C THR A 143 -8.26 -7.28 5.17
N PHE A 144 -8.80 -7.85 4.10
CA PHE A 144 -9.31 -7.10 2.95
C PHE A 144 -10.55 -6.28 3.32
N SER A 145 -11.43 -6.82 4.19
CA SER A 145 -12.55 -6.09 4.78
C SER A 145 -12.07 -4.85 5.54
N ARG A 146 -11.03 -4.99 6.35
CA ARG A 146 -10.43 -3.87 7.09
C ARG A 146 -9.66 -2.90 6.20
N ILE A 147 -9.08 -3.35 5.08
CA ILE A 147 -8.55 -2.45 4.07
C ILE A 147 -9.69 -1.66 3.40
N GLY A 148 -10.87 -2.27 3.22
CA GLY A 148 -12.08 -1.57 2.81
C GLY A 148 -12.44 -0.40 3.73
N GLU A 149 -12.26 -0.56 5.05
CA GLU A 149 -12.40 0.51 6.04
C GLU A 149 -11.42 1.67 5.77
N LEU A 150 -10.13 1.36 5.56
CA LEU A 150 -9.11 2.37 5.23
C LEU A 150 -9.40 3.07 3.90
N ARG A 151 -9.82 2.31 2.88
CA ARG A 151 -10.18 2.83 1.56
C ARG A 151 -11.43 3.70 1.61
N SER A 152 -12.38 3.40 2.49
CA SER A 152 -13.64 4.16 2.61
C SER A 152 -13.45 5.62 3.03
N THR A 153 -12.31 5.94 3.67
CA THR A 153 -11.95 7.31 4.05
C THR A 153 -11.16 8.04 2.96
N CYS A 154 -10.82 7.35 1.86
CA CYS A 154 -10.04 7.89 0.75
C CYS A 154 -10.96 8.39 -0.37
N ARG A 155 -10.37 9.03 -1.40
CA ARG A 155 -11.09 9.41 -2.63
C ARG A 155 -11.71 8.17 -3.29
N GLN A 156 -12.83 8.37 -3.98
CA GLN A 156 -13.40 7.33 -4.83
C GLN A 156 -12.37 6.84 -5.86
N ASN A 157 -12.39 5.53 -6.11
CA ASN A 157 -11.54 4.82 -7.08
C ASN A 157 -10.04 4.76 -6.75
N VAL A 158 -9.60 4.93 -5.49
CA VAL A 158 -8.24 4.53 -5.12
C VAL A 158 -8.10 3.01 -5.31
N PRO A 159 -7.17 2.54 -6.16
CA PRO A 159 -6.98 1.12 -6.44
C PRO A 159 -6.21 0.41 -5.30
N VAL A 160 -6.58 -0.84 -5.05
CA VAL A 160 -5.85 -1.76 -4.18
C VAL A 160 -4.99 -2.70 -5.01
N LEU A 161 -3.69 -2.75 -4.73
CA LEU A 161 -2.75 -3.71 -5.30
C LEU A 161 -2.41 -4.77 -4.24
N ALA A 162 -2.84 -6.01 -4.47
CA ALA A 162 -2.47 -7.15 -3.66
C ALA A 162 -1.28 -7.88 -4.30
N LEU A 163 -0.19 -8.09 -3.55
CA LEU A 163 1.00 -8.82 -4.00
C LEU A 163 1.16 -10.11 -3.21
N SER A 164 1.38 -11.22 -3.93
CA SER A 164 1.66 -12.52 -3.29
C SER A 164 2.74 -13.31 -4.02
N ALA A 165 3.47 -14.14 -3.27
CA ALA A 165 4.39 -15.14 -3.81
C ALA A 165 3.67 -16.41 -4.26
N THR A 166 2.57 -16.72 -3.59
CA THR A 166 1.80 -17.95 -3.78
C THR A 166 0.34 -17.60 -4.06
N ILE A 167 -0.32 -18.45 -4.84
CA ILE A 167 -1.75 -18.36 -5.10
C ILE A 167 -2.47 -19.45 -4.30
N ASP A 168 -3.48 -19.06 -3.55
CA ASP A 168 -4.54 -19.95 -3.10
C ASP A 168 -5.77 -19.59 -3.94
N LEU A 169 -6.56 -20.59 -4.38
CA LEU A 169 -7.71 -20.42 -5.28
C LEU A 169 -8.74 -19.42 -4.73
N ASP A 170 -8.76 -19.22 -3.42
CA ASP A 170 -9.62 -18.26 -2.74
C ASP A 170 -9.17 -16.79 -2.91
N LEU A 171 -7.89 -16.52 -3.20
CA LEU A 171 -7.37 -15.15 -3.32
C LEU A 171 -7.88 -14.42 -4.56
N THR A 172 -8.10 -15.13 -5.67
CA THR A 172 -8.53 -14.56 -6.96
C THR A 172 -9.98 -14.10 -6.96
N GLN A 173 -10.88 -14.77 -6.23
CA GLN A 173 -12.29 -14.37 -6.15
C GLN A 173 -12.54 -13.10 -5.31
N LEU A 174 -11.59 -12.73 -4.45
CA LEU A 174 -11.78 -11.66 -3.46
C LEU A 174 -11.30 -10.27 -3.89
N VAL A 175 -10.32 -10.20 -4.80
CA VAL A 175 -9.78 -8.91 -5.30
C VAL A 175 -10.54 -8.41 -6.53
N ILE A 176 -11.28 -9.30 -7.20
CA ILE A 176 -12.00 -9.03 -8.46
C ILE A 176 -13.52 -8.93 -8.24
N GLY A 177 -14.00 -9.22 -7.02
CA GLY A 177 -15.41 -9.24 -6.64
C GLY A 177 -15.93 -7.89 -6.15
#